data_AF-A0A8J2PSF4-F1
#
_entry.id   AF-A0A8J2PSF4-F1
#
_cell.length_a   1.000
_cell.length_b   1.000
_cell.length_c   1.000
_cell.angle_alpha   90.00
_cell.angle_beta   90.00
_cell.angle_gamma   90.00
#
_symmetry.space_group_name_H-M   'P 1'
#
loop_
_entity.id
_entity.type
_entity.pdbx_description
1 polymer ?
#
loop_
_entity_poly.entity_id
_entity_poly.type
_entity_poly.pdbx_seq_one_letter_code
_entity_poly.pdbx_strand_id
1 'polypeptide(L)'
;MKRFCGEKVFLVSCRAFATRAPPKPNQLNVFDRQAKLLQRERSAMLPDSGVFDYIREEVGFNLFDRVMDIKRDLSVVLDLGCGKGHVMKHLHSVSWA
;
A
#
# COMPACT_ATOMS: atom_id res chain seq x y z
N MET A 1 -22.20 -34.71 28.47
CA MET A 1 -22.59 -33.34 28.87
C MET A 1 -21.41 -32.61 29.54
N LYS A 2 -20.65 -31.83 28.77
CA LYS A 2 -19.93 -30.63 29.24
C LYS A 2 -19.95 -29.62 28.09
N ARG A 3 -20.33 -28.38 28.42
CA ARG A 3 -20.72 -27.31 27.51
C ARG A 3 -19.49 -26.76 26.79
N PHE A 4 -19.48 -26.74 25.46
CA PHE A 4 -18.56 -25.91 24.69
C PHE A 4 -19.23 -24.56 24.48
N CYS A 5 -18.72 -23.55 25.18
CA CYS A 5 -19.06 -22.15 24.95
C CYS A 5 -18.54 -21.76 23.55
N GLY A 6 -19.40 -21.15 22.75
CA GLY A 6 -19.10 -20.79 21.37
C GLY A 6 -18.19 -19.58 21.28
N GLU A 7 -16.93 -19.82 20.93
CA GLU A 7 -16.12 -18.84 20.21
C GLU A 7 -15.82 -19.43 18.84
N LYS A 8 -16.33 -18.76 17.79
CA LYS A 8 -15.90 -19.03 16.42
C LYS A 8 -14.45 -18.59 16.31
N VAL A 9 -13.52 -19.50 16.58
CA VAL A 9 -12.11 -19.30 16.25
C VAL A 9 -12.04 -19.19 14.73
N PHE A 10 -11.98 -17.97 14.22
CA PHE A 10 -11.63 -17.72 12.84
C PHE A 10 -10.19 -18.24 12.66
N LEU A 11 -10.07 -19.40 12.03
CA LEU A 11 -8.81 -19.83 11.44
C LEU A 11 -8.43 -18.77 10.40
N VAL A 12 -7.60 -17.80 10.80
CA VAL A 12 -6.89 -16.94 9.87
C VAL A 12 -5.98 -17.87 9.09
N SER A 13 -6.36 -18.20 7.86
CA SER A 13 -5.47 -18.80 6.89
C SER A 13 -4.29 -17.85 6.70
N CYS A 14 -3.19 -18.08 7.40
CA CYS A 14 -1.90 -17.44 7.13
C CYS A 14 -1.45 -17.88 5.74
N ARG A 15 -1.89 -17.14 4.71
CA ARG A 15 -1.22 -17.18 3.42
C ARG A 15 0.17 -16.62 3.65
N ALA A 16 1.17 -17.49 3.65
CA ALA A 16 2.55 -17.05 3.58
C ALA A 16 2.71 -16.28 2.27
N PHE A 17 2.90 -14.96 2.37
CA PHE A 17 3.29 -14.17 1.21
C PHE A 17 4.58 -14.75 0.65
N ALA A 18 4.69 -14.86 -0.67
CA ALA A 18 5.91 -15.32 -1.30
C ALA A 18 7.07 -14.40 -0.89
N THR A 19 7.89 -14.84 0.05
CA THR A 19 9.10 -14.14 0.45
C THR A 19 10.15 -14.39 -0.62
N ARG A 20 10.87 -13.33 -1.00
CA ARG A 20 12.00 -13.44 -1.93
C ARG A 20 12.98 -14.49 -1.41
N ALA A 21 13.36 -15.45 -2.26
CA ALA A 21 14.40 -16.42 -1.94
C ALA A 21 15.71 -15.70 -1.56
N PRO A 22 16.47 -16.21 -0.57
CA PRO A 22 17.74 -15.58 -0.18
C PRO A 22 18.67 -15.50 -1.41
N PRO A 23 19.42 -14.39 -1.55
CA PRO A 23 20.34 -14.24 -2.68
C PRO A 23 21.37 -15.37 -2.68
N LYS A 24 21.61 -15.96 -3.85
CA LYS A 24 22.67 -16.97 -4.01
C LYS A 24 24.05 -16.32 -3.80
N PRO A 25 25.04 -17.04 -3.26
CA PRO A 25 26.41 -16.53 -3.20
C PRO A 25 26.86 -16.14 -4.62
N ASN A 26 27.43 -14.94 -4.76
CA ASN A 26 27.85 -14.30 -6.02
C ASN A 26 26.73 -13.74 -6.92
N GLN A 27 25.48 -13.69 -6.47
CA GLN A 27 24.41 -13.00 -7.19
C GLN A 27 24.27 -11.55 -6.72
N LEU A 28 24.43 -10.61 -7.64
CA LEU A 28 24.38 -9.17 -7.33
C LEU A 28 22.95 -8.81 -6.91
N ASN A 29 22.77 -8.31 -5.69
CA ASN A 29 21.46 -7.89 -5.20
C ASN A 29 21.14 -6.46 -5.67
N VAL A 30 20.75 -6.34 -6.95
CA VAL A 30 20.40 -5.04 -7.57
C VAL A 30 19.31 -4.28 -6.80
N PHE A 31 18.39 -5.02 -6.17
CA PHE A 31 17.31 -4.48 -5.35
C PHE A 31 17.46 -4.88 -3.89
N ASP A 32 18.53 -4.42 -3.25
CA ASP A 32 18.65 -4.52 -1.80
C ASP A 32 17.60 -3.65 -1.09
N ARG A 33 16.78 -4.27 -0.24
CA ARG A 33 15.69 -3.59 0.46
C ARG A 33 16.23 -2.55 1.44
N GLN A 34 17.35 -2.83 2.11
CA GLN A 34 17.94 -1.89 3.07
C GLN A 34 18.50 -0.67 2.33
N ALA A 35 19.27 -0.88 1.26
CA ALA A 35 19.76 0.22 0.43
C ALA A 35 18.62 1.07 -0.15
N LYS A 36 17.53 0.45 -0.64
CA LYS A 36 16.37 1.18 -1.19
C LYS A 36 15.59 1.94 -0.12
N LEU A 37 15.49 1.40 1.10
CA LEU A 37 14.89 2.09 2.23
C LEU A 37 15.69 3.35 2.59
N LEU A 38 17.01 3.24 2.71
CA LEU A 38 17.89 4.37 3.00
C LEU A 38 17.85 5.43 1.88
N GLN A 39 17.78 5.00 0.61
CA GLN A 39 17.60 5.93 -0.52
C GLN A 39 16.30 6.73 -0.36
N ARG A 40 15.19 6.05 -0.04
CA ARG A 40 13.89 6.70 0.16
C ARG A 40 13.90 7.69 1.33
N GLU A 41 14.47 7.29 2.47
CA GLU A 41 14.57 8.15 3.66
C GLU A 41 15.42 9.39 3.42
N ARG A 42 16.57 9.22 2.75
CA ARG A 42 17.43 10.35 2.36
C ARG A 42 16.72 11.31 1.42
N SER A 43 16.01 10.80 0.41
CA SER A 43 15.22 11.64 -0.49
C SER A 43 14.12 12.41 0.24
N ALA A 44 13.52 11.82 1.30
CA ALA A 44 12.50 12.50 2.10
C ALA A 44 13.07 13.63 2.98
N MET A 45 14.35 13.56 3.37
CA MET A 45 15.01 14.60 4.17
C MET A 45 15.52 15.80 3.36
N LEU A 46 15.49 15.72 2.02
CA LEU A 46 15.90 16.84 1.18
C LEU A 46 14.91 18.02 1.33
N PRO A 47 15.40 19.27 1.33
CA PRO A 47 14.55 20.46 1.45
C PRO A 47 13.52 20.55 0.33
N ASP A 48 13.89 20.14 -0.88
CA ASP A 48 13.05 20.18 -2.08
C ASP A 48 12.31 18.85 -2.35
N SER A 49 12.12 18.01 -1.33
CA SER A 49 11.48 16.69 -1.50
C SER A 49 10.06 16.77 -2.11
N GLY A 50 9.37 17.89 -1.93
CA GLY A 50 8.04 18.16 -2.50
C GLY A 50 8.02 18.47 -4.00
N VAL A 51 9.15 18.84 -4.60
CA VAL A 51 9.22 19.21 -6.04
C VAL A 51 8.80 18.06 -6.93
N PHE A 52 8.95 16.80 -6.50
CA PHE A 52 8.59 15.62 -7.28
C PHE A 52 7.17 15.09 -7.01
N ASP A 53 6.41 15.75 -6.13
CA ASP A 53 5.08 15.26 -5.75
C ASP A 53 4.06 15.42 -6.88
N TYR A 54 4.27 16.34 -7.84
CA TYR A 54 3.37 16.50 -9.00
C TYR A 54 3.15 15.19 -9.77
N ILE A 55 4.20 14.36 -9.90
CA ILE A 55 4.07 13.05 -10.58
C ILE A 55 3.14 12.14 -9.77
N ARG A 56 3.29 12.15 -8.44
CA ARG A 56 2.45 11.32 -7.56
C ARG A 56 1.01 11.82 -7.52
N GLU A 57 0.81 13.13 -7.64
CA GLU A 57 -0.52 13.75 -7.73
C GLU A 57 -1.23 13.36 -9.02
N GLU A 58 -0.54 13.44 -10.16
CA GLU A 58 -1.09 13.01 -11.45
C GLU A 58 -1.44 11.52 -11.46
N VAL A 59 -0.55 10.67 -10.94
CA VAL A 59 -0.83 9.22 -10.80
C VAL A 59 -1.99 8.99 -9.82
N GLY A 60 -2.06 9.76 -8.73
CA GLY A 60 -3.14 9.69 -7.75
C GLY A 60 -4.50 9.99 -8.36
N PHE A 61 -4.58 11.03 -9.19
CA PHE A 61 -5.78 11.40 -9.92
C PHE A 61 -6.21 10.32 -10.91
N ASN A 62 -5.29 9.82 -11.73
CA ASN A 62 -5.56 8.75 -12.69
C ASN A 62 -6.00 7.44 -12.02
N LEU A 63 -5.45 7.14 -10.84
CA LEU A 63 -5.85 5.95 -10.07
C LEU A 63 -7.25 6.12 -9.48
N PHE A 64 -7.55 7.32 -8.97
CA PHE A 64 -8.87 7.65 -8.46
C PHE A 64 -9.96 7.50 -9.54
N ASP A 65 -9.73 7.99 -10.76
CA ASP A 65 -10.67 7.85 -11.88
C ASP A 65 -11.03 6.37 -12.16
N ARG A 66 -10.01 5.49 -12.13
CA ARG A 66 -10.22 4.03 -12.28
C ARG A 66 -10.96 3.40 -11.10
N VAL A 67 -10.76 3.91 -9.89
CA VAL A 67 -11.50 3.45 -8.70
C VAL A 67 -12.97 3.84 -8.81
N MET A 68 -13.27 5.01 -9.36
CA MET A 68 -14.65 5.48 -9.59
C MET A 68 -15.39 4.67 -10.65
N ASP A 69 -14.67 4.02 -11.56
CA ASP A 69 -15.25 3.14 -12.59
C ASP A 69 -15.73 1.77 -12.03
N ILE A 70 -15.44 1.50 -10.75
CA ILE A 70 -15.88 0.28 -10.07
C ILE A 70 -17.36 0.41 -9.71
N LYS A 71 -18.22 -0.26 -10.49
CA LYS A 71 -19.70 -0.24 -10.32
C LYS A 71 -20.25 -0.86 -9.02
N ARG A 72 -19.41 -1.35 -8.12
CA ARG A 72 -19.84 -1.99 -6.86
C ARG A 72 -19.59 -1.06 -5.69
N ASP A 73 -20.41 -1.17 -4.67
CA ASP A 73 -20.24 -0.40 -3.44
C ASP A 73 -18.97 -0.84 -2.70
N LEU A 74 -18.11 0.13 -2.41
CA LEU A 74 -16.87 -0.05 -1.67
C LEU A 74 -17.07 0.40 -0.22
N SER A 75 -17.58 -0.50 0.63
CA SER A 75 -17.82 -0.18 2.05
C SER A 75 -16.53 0.08 2.84
N VAL A 76 -15.43 -0.60 2.48
CA VAL A 76 -14.11 -0.44 3.10
C VAL A 76 -13.04 -0.51 2.02
N VAL A 77 -12.14 0.47 2.02
CA VAL A 77 -10.99 0.55 1.10
C VAL A 77 -9.72 0.75 1.92
N LEU A 78 -8.64 0.06 1.54
CA LEU A 78 -7.33 0.18 2.16
C LEU A 78 -6.26 0.46 1.09
N ASP A 79 -5.60 1.60 1.20
CA ASP A 79 -4.43 1.94 0.38
C ASP A 79 -3.13 1.62 1.14
N LEU A 80 -2.35 0.67 0.61
CA LEU A 80 -1.11 0.20 1.23
C LEU A 80 0.08 1.00 0.72
N GLY A 81 0.79 1.67 1.63
CA GLY A 81 1.95 2.49 1.25
C GLY A 81 1.57 3.83 0.63
N CYS A 82 0.41 4.38 1.02
CA CYS A 82 -0.17 5.63 0.52
C CYS A 82 0.72 6.88 0.66
N GLY A 83 1.79 6.83 1.47
CA GLY A 83 2.72 7.94 1.67
C GLY A 83 1.99 9.19 2.18
N LYS A 84 1.99 10.28 1.40
CA LYS A 84 1.26 11.52 1.70
C LYS A 84 -0.25 11.45 1.39
N GLY A 85 -0.75 10.32 0.89
CA GLY A 85 -2.17 10.11 0.62
C GLY A 85 -2.69 10.78 -0.65
N HIS A 86 -1.96 10.71 -1.77
CA HIS A 86 -2.33 11.39 -3.02
C HIS A 86 -3.70 10.95 -3.59
N VAL A 87 -4.02 9.65 -3.52
CA VAL A 87 -5.30 9.10 -3.99
C VAL A 87 -6.46 9.53 -3.09
N MET A 88 -6.26 9.48 -1.77
CA MET A 88 -7.29 9.78 -0.76
C MET A 88 -7.83 11.21 -0.89
N LYS A 89 -6.98 12.16 -1.31
CA LYS A 89 -7.39 13.56 -1.55
C LYS A 89 -8.55 13.66 -2.55
N HIS A 90 -8.58 12.81 -3.57
CA HIS A 90 -9.62 12.81 -4.60
C HIS A 90 -10.87 12.04 -4.17
N LEU A 91 -10.74 11.08 -3.24
CA LEU A 91 -11.87 10.30 -2.76
C LEU A 91 -12.84 11.15 -1.91
N HIS A 92 -12.33 12.12 -1.14
CA HIS A 92 -13.15 13.00 -0.30
C HIS A 92 -13.93 14.05 -1.12
N SER A 93 -13.55 14.34 -2.37
CA SER A 93 -14.34 15.24 -3.22
C SER A 93 -15.64 14.59 -3.73
N VAL A 94 -15.74 13.26 -3.63
CA VAL A 94 -16.95 12.53 -4.00
C VAL A 94 -17.86 12.46 -2.79
N SER A 95 -18.90 13.28 -2.77
CA SER A 95 -20.04 13.02 -1.90
C SER A 95 -20.76 11.79 -2.44
N TRP A 96 -20.61 10.67 -1.74
CA TRP A 96 -21.43 9.46 -1.95
C TRP A 96 -22.85 9.74 -1.42
N ALA A 97 -23.61 10.55 -2.15
CA ALA A 97 -25.02 10.82 -1.89
C ALA A 97 -25.89 9.78 -2.60
#